data_AF-A0A423TWR3-F1
#
_entry.id   AF-A0A423TWR3-F1
#
_cell.length_a   1.000
_cell.length_b   1.000
_cell.length_c   1.000
_cell.angle_alpha   90.00
_cell.angle_beta   90.00
_cell.angle_gamma   90.00
#
_symmetry.space_group_name_H-M   'P 1'
#
loop_
_entity.id
_entity.type
_entity.pdbx_description
1 polymer ?
#
loop_
_entity_poly.entity_id
_entity_poly.type
_entity_poly.pdbx_seq_one_letter_code
_entity_poly.pdbx_strand_id
1 'polypeptide(L)'
;MLTNFDYQNYEEFMSRYLSVLTRRARKWSHLLGAKETVGRGIKVKRYVRKGIPMKHRGKMWMEVSGGRRKMEAHPGYYKSLLEGSFDEEVVESIKIDVPRTFPDNIYFRDYNEGKLTDLYNVLVAFAHHNKKIGYCQTVLRIWDCLFYEGNKILMRVAIILVLSNEQKILMSQDFGDFMECFKKITKDADAIDCHTFMENAFKVSGSFPRARLAKLRDECKEEVRAEMKK
;
A
#
# COMPACT_ATOMS: atom_id res chain seq x y z
N MET A 1 -19.42 -15.87 19.36
CA MET A 1 -19.17 -17.10 18.58
C MET A 1 -18.76 -16.71 17.17
N LEU A 2 -17.46 -16.82 16.86
CA LEU A 2 -16.92 -16.74 15.50
C LEU A 2 -17.13 -18.11 14.86
N THR A 3 -18.02 -18.23 13.88
CA THR A 3 -18.04 -19.34 12.89
C THR A 3 -19.20 -19.14 11.92
N ASN A 4 -18.91 -18.50 10.78
CA ASN A 4 -19.65 -18.75 9.53
C ASN A 4 -18.77 -18.35 8.34
N PHE A 5 -17.48 -18.75 8.40
CA PHE A 5 -16.64 -18.70 7.21
C PHE A 5 -16.98 -19.93 6.38
N ASP A 6 -17.56 -19.73 5.22
CA ASP A 6 -17.97 -20.79 4.31
C ASP A 6 -16.72 -21.39 3.63
N TYR A 7 -16.14 -22.38 4.30
CA TYR A 7 -14.93 -23.06 3.84
C TYR A 7 -15.14 -23.79 2.52
N GLN A 8 -16.33 -24.33 2.26
CA GLN A 8 -16.63 -25.03 1.00
C GLN A 8 -16.64 -24.06 -0.19
N ASN A 9 -17.30 -22.91 -0.05
CA ASN A 9 -17.30 -21.88 -1.09
C ASN A 9 -15.90 -21.27 -1.26
N TYR A 10 -15.15 -21.08 -0.18
CA TYR A 10 -13.75 -20.65 -0.26
C TYR A 10 -12.89 -21.67 -1.01
N GLU A 11 -13.01 -22.97 -0.72
CA GLU A 11 -12.27 -24.03 -1.40
C GLU A 11 -12.64 -24.13 -2.88
N GLU A 12 -13.92 -24.05 -3.23
CA GLU A 12 -14.37 -24.07 -4.61
C GLU A 12 -13.86 -22.86 -5.39
N PHE A 13 -13.96 -21.66 -4.79
CA PHE A 13 -13.38 -20.43 -5.33
C PHE A 13 -11.87 -20.59 -5.52
N MET A 14 -11.15 -21.09 -4.51
CA MET A 14 -9.71 -21.25 -4.54
C MET A 14 -9.28 -22.26 -5.60
N SER A 15 -10.00 -23.37 -5.78
CA SER A 15 -9.75 -24.35 -6.84
C SER A 15 -9.81 -23.71 -8.24
N ARG A 16 -10.88 -22.97 -8.53
CA ARG A 16 -11.01 -22.22 -9.78
C ARG A 16 -9.95 -21.14 -9.90
N TYR A 17 -9.65 -20.43 -8.82
CA TYR A 17 -8.67 -19.35 -8.78
C TYR A 17 -7.23 -19.84 -8.98
N LEU A 18 -6.87 -21.00 -8.43
CA LEU A 18 -5.55 -21.62 -8.61
C LEU A 18 -5.27 -21.95 -10.08
N SER A 19 -6.28 -22.41 -10.83
CA SER A 19 -6.14 -22.60 -12.29
C SER A 19 -5.83 -21.29 -13.01
N VAL A 20 -6.46 -20.19 -12.60
CA VAL A 20 -6.23 -18.84 -13.13
C VAL A 20 -4.83 -18.35 -12.75
N LEU A 21 -4.41 -18.52 -11.50
CA LEU A 21 -3.07 -18.17 -11.02
C LEU A 21 -1.99 -18.94 -11.77
N THR A 22 -2.18 -20.23 -12.01
CA THR A 22 -1.26 -21.09 -12.76
C THR A 22 -1.12 -20.59 -14.19
N ARG A 23 -2.23 -20.34 -14.88
CA ARG A 23 -2.22 -19.79 -16.25
C ARG A 23 -1.55 -18.41 -16.30
N ARG A 24 -1.79 -17.55 -15.32
CA ARG A 24 -1.13 -16.23 -15.22
C ARG A 24 0.37 -16.38 -14.98
N ALA A 25 0.78 -17.27 -14.09
CA ALA A 25 2.18 -17.53 -13.79
C ALA A 25 2.94 -17.98 -15.05
N ARG A 26 2.38 -18.90 -15.85
CA ARG A 26 2.98 -19.31 -17.13
C ARG A 26 3.14 -18.15 -18.11
N LYS A 27 2.11 -17.31 -18.24
CA LYS A 27 2.17 -16.11 -19.10
C LYS A 27 3.23 -15.12 -18.62
N TRP A 28 3.39 -14.94 -17.31
CA TRP A 28 4.45 -14.13 -16.73
C TRP A 28 5.84 -14.70 -16.99
N SER A 29 6.03 -16.01 -16.82
CA SER A 29 7.30 -16.67 -17.14
C SER A 29 7.67 -16.51 -18.61
N HIS A 30 6.71 -16.63 -19.53
CA HIS A 30 6.95 -16.38 -20.95
C HIS A 30 7.24 -14.90 -21.26
N LEU A 31 6.56 -13.97 -20.59
CA LEU A 31 6.81 -12.52 -20.76
C LEU A 31 8.21 -12.12 -20.29
N LEU A 32 8.66 -12.71 -19.18
CA LEU A 32 9.95 -12.42 -18.56
C LEU A 32 11.11 -13.10 -19.32
N GLY A 33 10.87 -14.28 -19.91
CA GLY A 33 11.89 -15.05 -20.61
C GLY A 33 13.12 -15.33 -19.73
N ALA A 34 14.26 -15.58 -20.37
CA ALA A 34 15.52 -15.86 -19.67
C ALA A 34 16.16 -14.63 -19.01
N LYS A 35 15.89 -13.43 -19.51
CA LYS A 35 16.44 -12.17 -18.96
C LYS A 35 15.75 -11.76 -17.65
N GLU A 36 14.55 -12.29 -17.41
CA GLU A 36 13.58 -11.88 -16.39
C GLU A 36 13.51 -10.36 -16.16
N THR A 37 13.67 -9.60 -17.23
CA THR A 37 13.49 -8.14 -17.29
C THR A 37 12.48 -7.84 -18.38
N VAL A 38 11.72 -6.76 -18.21
CA VAL A 38 10.72 -6.38 -19.20
C VAL A 38 10.60 -4.86 -19.29
N GLY A 39 10.65 -4.35 -20.53
CA GLY A 39 10.46 -2.93 -20.79
C GLY A 39 9.02 -2.48 -20.49
N ARG A 40 8.85 -1.20 -20.15
CA ARG A 40 7.51 -0.61 -19.99
C ARG A 40 6.74 -0.73 -21.31
N GLY A 41 5.47 -1.13 -21.23
CA GLY A 41 4.63 -1.27 -22.44
C GLY A 41 3.20 -1.69 -22.12
N ILE A 42 2.32 -1.60 -23.11
CA ILE A 42 0.87 -1.89 -22.98
C ILE A 42 0.63 -3.31 -22.47
N LYS A 43 1.41 -4.29 -22.96
CA LYS A 43 1.33 -5.70 -22.55
C LYS A 43 1.70 -5.89 -21.07
N VAL A 44 2.79 -5.27 -20.62
CA VAL A 44 3.23 -5.31 -19.21
C VAL A 44 2.22 -4.64 -18.31
N LYS A 45 1.73 -3.45 -18.68
CA LYS A 45 0.69 -2.72 -17.96
C LYS A 45 -0.57 -3.58 -17.76
N ARG A 46 -1.00 -4.28 -18.82
CA ARG A 46 -2.12 -5.23 -18.76
C ARG A 46 -1.86 -6.39 -17.80
N TYR A 47 -0.63 -6.91 -17.74
CA TYR A 47 -0.28 -8.04 -16.87
C TYR A 47 -0.17 -7.62 -15.40
N VAL A 48 0.43 -6.46 -15.12
CA VAL A 48 0.49 -5.87 -13.78
C VAL A 48 -0.92 -5.67 -13.21
N ARG A 49 -1.85 -5.12 -14.01
CA ARG A 49 -3.27 -4.96 -13.63
C ARG A 49 -3.98 -6.29 -13.30
N LYS A 50 -3.52 -7.41 -13.87
CA LYS A 50 -4.04 -8.76 -13.60
C LYS A 50 -3.31 -9.46 -12.45
N GLY A 51 -2.34 -8.79 -11.82
CA GLY A 51 -1.55 -9.31 -10.71
C GLY A 51 -0.22 -9.92 -11.13
N ILE A 52 0.82 -9.61 -10.36
CA ILE A 52 2.16 -10.18 -10.47
C ILE A 52 2.23 -11.42 -9.56
N PRO A 53 2.62 -12.60 -10.08
CA PRO A 53 2.85 -13.80 -9.27
C PRO A 53 3.86 -13.55 -8.16
N MET A 54 3.66 -14.16 -6.99
CA MET A 54 4.49 -13.90 -5.80
C MET A 54 5.99 -14.02 -6.07
N LYS A 55 6.43 -15.10 -6.72
CA LYS A 55 7.84 -15.34 -7.09
C LYS A 55 8.50 -14.24 -7.92
N HIS A 56 7.72 -13.39 -8.60
CA HIS A 56 8.23 -12.32 -9.46
C HIS A 56 8.03 -10.92 -8.86
N ARG A 57 7.30 -10.78 -7.74
CA ARG A 57 6.94 -9.46 -7.18
C ARG A 57 8.15 -8.62 -6.82
N GLY A 58 9.11 -9.16 -6.06
CA GLY A 58 10.28 -8.40 -5.62
C GLY A 58 11.05 -7.78 -6.78
N LYS A 59 11.41 -8.59 -7.78
CA LYS A 59 12.11 -8.12 -8.98
C LYS A 59 11.27 -7.12 -9.79
N MET A 60 10.01 -7.46 -10.05
CA MET A 60 9.16 -6.62 -10.88
C MET A 60 8.81 -5.30 -10.23
N TRP A 61 8.59 -5.25 -8.91
CA TRP A 61 8.35 -4.03 -8.17
C TRP A 61 9.55 -3.08 -8.26
N MET A 62 10.77 -3.58 -8.12
CA MET A 62 11.99 -2.79 -8.31
C MET A 62 12.12 -2.22 -9.72
N GLU A 63 11.75 -2.99 -10.74
CA GLU A 63 11.83 -2.56 -12.13
C GLU A 63 10.76 -1.50 -12.47
N VAL A 64 9.49 -1.77 -12.15
CA VAL A 64 8.38 -0.89 -12.55
C VAL A 64 8.37 0.43 -11.78
N SER A 65 8.73 0.41 -10.49
CA SER A 65 8.90 1.62 -9.67
C SER A 65 10.09 2.47 -10.11
N GLY A 66 11.05 1.88 -10.83
CA GLY A 66 12.35 2.48 -11.11
C GLY A 66 13.33 2.45 -9.93
N GLY A 67 13.00 1.73 -8.85
CA GLY A 67 13.88 1.55 -7.69
C GLY A 67 15.23 0.95 -8.08
N ARG A 68 15.27 0.01 -9.03
CA ARG A 68 16.52 -0.57 -9.55
C ARG A 68 17.45 0.49 -10.14
N ARG A 69 16.95 1.30 -11.07
CA ARG A 69 17.73 2.39 -11.70
C ARG A 69 18.21 3.41 -10.68
N LYS A 70 17.39 3.76 -9.68
CA LYS A 70 17.81 4.68 -8.61
C LYS A 70 18.94 4.11 -7.76
N MET A 71 18.85 2.82 -7.41
CA MET A 71 19.87 2.10 -6.65
C MET A 71 21.18 2.01 -7.41
N GLU A 72 21.14 1.68 -8.70
CA GLU A 72 22.31 1.63 -9.59
C GLU A 72 22.94 3.02 -9.77
N ALA A 73 22.13 4.07 -9.87
CA ALA A 73 22.60 5.45 -10.01
C ALA A 73 23.20 6.03 -8.72
N HIS A 74 22.89 5.47 -7.55
CA HIS A 74 23.40 5.95 -6.25
C HIS A 74 23.94 4.78 -5.39
N PRO A 75 25.06 4.15 -5.80
CA PRO A 75 25.65 3.06 -5.04
C PRO A 75 25.98 3.48 -3.60
N GLY A 76 25.66 2.63 -2.63
CA GLY A 76 25.95 2.89 -1.21
C GLY A 76 25.02 3.90 -0.53
N TYR A 77 24.09 4.53 -1.24
CA TYR A 77 23.23 5.57 -0.67
C TYR A 77 22.41 5.07 0.54
N TYR A 78 21.80 3.89 0.42
CA TYR A 78 21.07 3.29 1.54
C TYR A 78 21.95 3.07 2.76
N LYS A 79 23.20 2.61 2.56
CA LYS A 79 24.16 2.42 3.65
C LYS A 79 24.52 3.75 4.32
N SER A 80 24.75 4.79 3.52
CA SER A 80 25.04 6.14 4.04
C SER A 80 23.88 6.70 4.89
N LEU A 81 22.64 6.35 4.56
CA LEU A 81 21.48 6.74 5.36
C LEU A 81 21.44 6.03 6.73
N LEU A 82 22.02 4.83 6.83
CA LEU A 82 22.11 4.05 8.07
C LEU A 82 23.33 4.42 8.94
N GLU A 83 24.31 5.14 8.38
CA GLU A 83 25.53 5.56 9.11
C GLU A 83 25.45 7.02 9.59
N GLY A 84 24.43 7.78 9.18
CA GLY A 84 24.26 9.19 9.53
C GLY A 84 23.75 9.43 10.95
N SER A 85 23.75 10.70 11.38
CA SER A 85 23.12 11.09 12.65
C SER A 85 21.60 10.99 12.55
N PHE A 86 20.98 10.39 13.57
CA PHE A 86 19.55 10.18 13.64
C PHE A 86 18.89 11.13 14.63
N ASP A 87 17.65 11.47 14.34
CA ASP A 87 16.76 12.07 15.32
C ASP A 87 16.37 10.98 16.34
N GLU A 88 16.73 11.20 17.61
CA GLU A 88 16.51 10.23 18.69
C GLU A 88 15.03 9.92 18.91
N GLU A 89 14.15 10.92 18.78
CA GLU A 89 12.71 10.77 18.99
C GLU A 89 12.09 9.88 17.90
N VAL A 90 12.53 10.07 16.66
CA VAL A 90 12.14 9.24 15.51
C VAL A 90 12.60 7.80 15.69
N VAL A 91 13.86 7.59 16.12
CA VAL A 91 14.41 6.25 16.34
C VAL A 91 13.67 5.53 17.44
N GLU A 92 13.37 6.20 18.55
CA GLU A 92 12.66 5.59 19.68
C GLU A 92 11.23 5.22 19.29
N SER A 93 10.55 6.08 18.55
CA SER A 93 9.21 5.80 17.99
C SER A 93 9.21 4.55 17.10
N ILE A 94 10.21 4.39 16.23
CA ILE A 94 10.36 3.20 15.38
C ILE A 94 10.60 1.95 16.23
N LYS A 95 11.47 2.02 17.25
CA LYS A 95 11.78 0.87 18.12
C LYS A 95 10.56 0.36 18.88
N ILE A 96 9.69 1.26 19.33
CA ILE A 96 8.43 0.90 20.01
C ILE A 96 7.48 0.18 19.04
N ASP A 97 7.48 0.57 17.77
CA ASP A 97 6.50 0.13 16.78
C ASP A 97 6.87 -1.15 16.03
N VAL A 98 8.16 -1.38 15.77
CA VAL A 98 8.63 -2.54 15.01
C VAL A 98 8.20 -3.88 15.64
N PRO A 99 8.34 -4.12 16.97
CA PRO A 99 7.96 -5.40 17.58
C PRO A 99 6.46 -5.68 17.53
N ARG A 100 5.64 -4.62 17.49
CA ARG A 100 4.17 -4.72 17.41
C ARG A 100 3.65 -4.67 15.97
N THR A 101 4.52 -4.57 14.97
CA THR A 101 4.17 -4.56 13.55
C THR A 101 4.22 -6.00 13.01
N PHE A 102 3.05 -6.59 12.77
CA PHE A 102 2.86 -7.98 12.34
C PHE A 102 3.23 -9.08 13.36
N PRO A 103 2.81 -8.99 14.64
CA PRO A 103 3.26 -9.92 15.69
C PRO A 103 2.90 -11.39 15.39
N ASP A 104 1.77 -11.63 14.71
CA ASP A 104 1.30 -12.98 14.39
C ASP A 104 1.81 -13.52 13.05
N ASN A 105 2.58 -12.74 12.29
CA ASN A 105 3.06 -13.15 10.97
C ASN A 105 4.23 -14.13 11.11
N ILE A 106 4.18 -15.28 10.43
CA ILE A 106 5.22 -16.32 10.50
C ILE A 106 6.65 -15.82 10.21
N TYR A 107 6.81 -14.71 9.48
CA TYR A 107 8.11 -14.11 9.17
C TYR A 107 8.62 -13.15 10.25
N PHE A 108 7.76 -12.74 11.19
CA PHE A 108 8.04 -11.77 12.27
C PHE A 108 7.80 -12.35 13.68
N ARG A 109 7.00 -13.43 13.80
CA ARG A 109 6.55 -14.05 15.05
C ARG A 109 7.68 -14.60 15.91
N ASP A 110 8.67 -15.24 15.29
CA ASP A 110 9.73 -15.94 16.02
C ASP A 110 10.87 -15.00 16.47
N TYR A 111 10.64 -13.67 16.48
CA TYR A 111 11.71 -12.68 16.63
C TYR A 111 12.92 -13.04 15.77
N ASN A 112 12.66 -13.39 14.51
CA ASN A 112 13.71 -13.74 13.57
C ASN A 112 14.51 -12.44 13.35
N GLU A 113 15.55 -12.23 14.17
CA GLU A 113 16.12 -10.91 14.48
C GLU A 113 16.43 -10.14 13.20
N GLY A 114 16.93 -10.85 12.19
CA GLY A 114 17.22 -10.27 10.88
C GLY A 114 16.05 -9.57 10.19
N LYS A 115 14.80 -10.06 10.29
CA LYS A 115 13.65 -9.45 9.60
C LYS A 115 13.09 -8.22 10.32
N LEU A 116 13.11 -8.23 11.65
CA LEU A 116 12.77 -7.05 12.44
C LEU A 116 13.85 -5.97 12.27
N THR A 117 15.13 -6.35 12.24
CA THR A 117 16.25 -5.46 11.91
C THR A 117 16.15 -4.92 10.49
N ASP A 118 15.80 -5.75 9.50
CA ASP A 118 15.57 -5.29 8.11
C ASP A 118 14.47 -4.22 8.06
N LEU A 119 13.34 -4.46 8.75
CA LEU A 119 12.22 -3.51 8.82
C LEU A 119 12.64 -2.21 9.51
N TYR A 120 13.32 -2.32 10.66
CA TYR A 120 13.88 -1.18 11.39
C TYR A 120 14.79 -0.34 10.47
N ASN A 121 15.75 -0.97 9.79
CA ASN A 121 16.70 -0.28 8.92
C ASN A 121 15.99 0.44 7.76
N VAL A 122 14.96 -0.17 7.16
CA VAL A 122 14.18 0.47 6.10
C VAL A 122 13.44 1.70 6.63
N LEU A 123 12.81 1.62 7.81
CA LEU A 123 12.06 2.73 8.41
C LEU A 123 12.99 3.89 8.79
N VAL A 124 14.14 3.59 9.41
CA VAL A 124 15.16 4.59 9.78
C VAL A 124 15.72 5.27 8.53
N ALA A 125 16.13 4.50 7.52
CA ALA A 125 16.64 5.07 6.27
C ALA A 125 15.57 5.92 5.55
N PHE A 126 14.30 5.51 5.59
CA PHE A 126 13.20 6.30 5.03
C PHE A 126 13.01 7.63 5.76
N ALA A 127 13.01 7.62 7.10
CA ALA A 127 12.86 8.83 7.90
C ALA A 127 14.04 9.78 7.68
N HIS A 128 15.27 9.24 7.58
CA HIS A 128 16.46 10.03 7.31
C HIS A 128 16.45 10.63 5.89
N HIS A 129 16.02 9.86 4.87
CA HIS A 129 15.85 10.38 3.50
C HIS A 129 14.80 11.49 3.44
N ASN A 130 13.71 11.36 4.22
CA ASN A 130 12.59 12.29 4.21
C ASN A 130 12.50 13.06 5.53
N LYS A 131 13.54 13.83 5.91
CA LYS A 131 13.59 14.56 7.19
C LYS A 131 12.36 15.41 7.52
N LYS A 132 11.66 15.94 6.51
CA LYS A 132 10.41 16.71 6.70
C LYS A 132 9.22 15.87 7.14
N ILE A 133 9.21 14.59 6.78
CA ILE A 133 8.14 13.63 7.11
C ILE A 133 8.55 12.80 8.33
N GLY A 134 9.84 12.47 8.44
CA GLY A 134 10.37 11.59 9.47
C GLY A 134 9.72 10.20 9.41
N TYR A 135 9.39 9.67 10.57
CA TYR A 135 8.63 8.45 10.75
C TYR A 135 7.17 8.80 11.09
N CYS A 136 6.24 8.37 10.23
CA CYS A 136 4.83 8.75 10.37
C CYS A 136 4.01 7.59 10.98
N GLN A 137 3.67 7.73 12.25
CA GLN A 137 2.81 6.79 12.99
C GLN A 137 1.44 6.60 12.33
N THR A 138 0.94 7.59 11.57
CA THR A 138 -0.33 7.52 10.84
C THR A 138 -0.38 6.34 9.88
N VAL A 139 0.72 6.06 9.17
CA VAL A 139 0.76 4.96 8.20
C VAL A 139 0.61 3.61 8.91
N LEU A 140 1.28 3.42 10.04
CA LEU A 140 1.13 2.21 10.84
C LEU A 140 -0.29 2.09 11.39
N ARG A 141 -0.88 3.18 11.88
CA ARG A 141 -2.25 3.14 12.41
C ARG A 141 -3.28 2.83 11.32
N ILE A 142 -3.06 3.32 10.10
CA ILE A 142 -3.84 2.93 8.92
C ILE A 142 -3.67 1.43 8.66
N TRP A 143 -2.44 0.91 8.75
CA TRP A 143 -2.16 -0.52 8.57
C TRP A 143 -2.84 -1.38 9.64
N ASP A 144 -2.76 -1.01 10.91
CA ASP A 144 -3.42 -1.70 12.02
C ASP A 144 -4.92 -1.88 11.73
N CYS A 145 -5.60 -0.77 11.39
CA CYS A 145 -7.00 -0.79 11.01
C CYS A 145 -7.25 -1.58 9.72
N LEU A 146 -6.38 -1.45 8.70
CA LEU A 146 -6.51 -2.14 7.42
C LEU A 146 -6.43 -3.66 7.58
N PHE A 147 -5.53 -4.16 8.40
CA PHE A 147 -5.37 -5.59 8.65
C PHE A 147 -6.50 -6.15 9.51
N TYR A 148 -7.00 -5.37 10.47
CA TYR A 148 -8.12 -5.79 11.32
C TYR A 148 -9.49 -5.72 10.60
N GLU A 149 -9.80 -4.59 9.97
CA GLU A 149 -11.13 -4.33 9.41
C GLU A 149 -11.25 -4.59 7.90
N GLY A 150 -10.13 -4.63 7.19
CA GLY A 150 -10.01 -4.84 5.75
C GLY A 150 -9.96 -3.56 4.91
N ASN A 151 -10.00 -3.72 3.59
CA ASN A 151 -9.72 -2.65 2.61
C ASN A 151 -10.62 -1.41 2.66
N LYS A 152 -11.74 -1.44 3.40
CA LYS A 152 -12.60 -0.27 3.62
C LYS A 152 -11.85 0.88 4.31
N ILE A 153 -10.80 0.57 5.07
CA ILE A 153 -9.97 1.58 5.74
C ILE A 153 -9.27 2.49 4.72
N LEU A 154 -8.77 1.95 3.60
CA LEU A 154 -8.17 2.78 2.55
C LEU A 154 -9.17 3.79 1.98
N MET A 155 -10.46 3.42 1.92
CA MET A 155 -11.51 4.32 1.47
C MET A 155 -11.77 5.44 2.50
N ARG A 156 -11.81 5.10 3.79
CA ARG A 156 -11.96 6.10 4.87
C ARG A 156 -10.81 7.10 4.84
N VAL A 157 -9.58 6.61 4.72
CA VAL A 157 -8.36 7.42 4.63
C VAL A 157 -8.38 8.32 3.40
N ALA A 158 -8.78 7.79 2.23
CA ALA A 158 -8.89 8.61 1.02
C ALA A 158 -9.94 9.72 1.15
N ILE A 159 -11.10 9.42 1.73
CA ILE A 159 -12.17 10.40 1.96
C ILE A 159 -11.69 11.52 2.87
N ILE A 160 -11.10 11.18 4.03
CA ILE A 160 -10.66 12.22 4.96
C ILE A 160 -9.53 13.07 4.37
N LEU A 161 -8.58 12.47 3.63
CA LEU A 161 -7.53 13.24 2.96
C LEU A 161 -8.13 14.29 2.03
N VAL A 162 -9.11 13.90 1.20
CA VAL A 162 -9.79 14.81 0.26
C VAL A 162 -10.58 15.88 1.00
N LEU A 163 -11.38 15.51 2.01
CA LEU A 163 -12.21 16.45 2.75
C LEU A 163 -11.38 17.45 3.56
N SER A 164 -10.31 17.00 4.22
CA SER A 164 -9.38 17.87 4.94
C SER A 164 -8.67 18.88 4.02
N ASN A 165 -8.63 18.63 2.72
CA ASN A 165 -7.96 19.49 1.74
C ASN A 165 -8.94 20.12 0.73
N GLU A 166 -10.24 20.06 1.00
CA GLU A 166 -11.30 20.49 0.08
C GLU A 166 -11.07 21.91 -0.45
N GLN A 167 -10.78 22.86 0.44
CA GLN A 167 -10.53 24.26 0.06
C GLN A 167 -9.35 24.38 -0.93
N LYS A 168 -8.26 23.64 -0.72
CA LYS A 168 -7.08 23.67 -1.60
C LYS A 168 -7.39 23.04 -2.96
N ILE A 169 -8.22 21.99 -2.96
CA ILE A 169 -8.66 21.31 -4.18
C ILE A 169 -9.57 22.24 -4.99
N LEU A 170 -10.54 22.92 -4.34
CA LEU A 170 -11.45 23.85 -4.99
C LEU A 170 -10.74 25.09 -5.56
N MET A 171 -9.62 25.49 -4.97
CA MET A 171 -8.79 26.59 -5.47
C MET A 171 -7.88 26.22 -6.65
N SER A 172 -7.82 24.94 -7.04
CA SER A 172 -7.01 24.51 -8.18
C SER A 172 -7.64 25.02 -9.49
N GLN A 173 -6.86 25.75 -10.30
CA GLN A 173 -7.37 26.36 -11.52
C GLN A 173 -7.33 25.40 -12.71
N ASP A 174 -6.43 24.41 -12.66
CA ASP A 174 -6.29 23.40 -13.70
C ASP A 174 -5.94 22.01 -13.14
N PHE A 175 -5.83 21.03 -14.05
CA PHE A 175 -5.50 19.66 -13.69
C PHE A 175 -4.06 19.49 -13.15
N GLY A 176 -3.13 20.34 -13.58
CA GLY A 176 -1.76 20.34 -13.09
C GLY A 176 -1.71 20.75 -11.62
N ASP A 177 -2.38 21.84 -11.27
CA ASP A 177 -2.53 22.33 -9.89
C ASP A 177 -3.23 21.31 -9.00
N PHE A 178 -4.32 20.71 -9.51
CA PHE A 178 -5.03 19.63 -8.82
C PHE A 178 -4.10 18.46 -8.50
N MET A 179 -3.32 17.98 -9.49
CA MET A 179 -2.39 16.87 -9.28
C MET A 179 -1.25 17.24 -8.33
N GLU A 180 -0.81 18.49 -8.30
CA GLU A 180 0.21 18.96 -7.38
C GLU A 180 -0.33 19.08 -5.95
N CYS A 181 -1.56 19.55 -5.78
CA CYS A 181 -2.30 19.49 -4.52
C CYS A 181 -2.39 18.04 -4.01
N PHE A 182 -2.79 17.10 -4.87
CA PHE A 182 -2.89 15.68 -4.55
C PHE A 182 -1.57 14.95 -4.30
N LYS A 183 -0.42 15.54 -4.66
CA LYS A 183 0.89 15.04 -4.21
C LYS A 183 1.30 15.56 -2.85
N LYS A 184 0.77 16.72 -2.44
CA LYS A 184 1.14 17.42 -1.20
C LYS A 184 0.25 17.06 -0.02
N ILE A 185 -1.03 16.78 -0.26
CA ILE A 185 -2.04 16.25 0.67
C ILE A 185 -1.53 15.17 1.64
N THR A 186 -0.70 14.22 1.19
CA THR A 186 -0.16 13.16 2.07
C THR A 186 0.98 13.62 2.98
N LYS A 187 1.40 14.87 2.85
CA LYS A 187 2.48 15.53 3.59
C LYS A 187 1.99 16.73 4.36
N ASP A 188 0.67 16.95 4.38
CA ASP A 188 0.05 18.03 5.15
C ASP A 188 0.11 17.72 6.65
N ALA A 189 0.14 18.76 7.48
CA ALA A 189 0.24 18.62 8.94
C ALA A 189 -0.90 17.76 9.50
N ASP A 190 -2.10 17.88 8.91
CA ASP A 190 -3.29 17.11 9.29
C ASP A 190 -3.15 15.60 8.99
N ALA A 191 -2.31 15.20 8.04
CA ALA A 191 -2.04 13.79 7.74
C ALA A 191 -0.90 13.21 8.62
N ILE A 192 -0.10 14.08 9.22
CA ILE A 192 1.06 13.72 10.05
C ILE A 192 0.64 13.50 11.50
N ASP A 193 -0.36 14.23 12.02
CA ASP A 193 -0.99 13.93 13.32
C ASP A 193 -1.86 12.67 13.24
N CYS A 194 -1.26 11.53 13.59
CA CYS A 194 -1.92 10.25 13.46
C CYS A 194 -3.18 10.08 14.30
N HIS A 195 -3.27 10.76 15.45
CA HIS A 195 -4.36 10.55 16.39
C HIS A 195 -5.60 11.28 15.88
N THR A 196 -5.46 12.57 15.61
CA THR A 196 -6.53 13.42 15.09
C THR A 196 -6.94 12.97 13.69
N PHE A 197 -5.97 12.61 12.83
CA PHE A 197 -6.27 12.11 11.48
C PHE A 197 -7.14 10.86 11.53
N MET A 198 -6.76 9.86 12.32
CA MET A 198 -7.49 8.60 12.38
C MET A 198 -8.84 8.77 13.06
N GLU A 199 -8.93 9.57 14.12
CA GLU A 199 -10.21 9.88 14.77
C GLU A 199 -11.18 10.53 13.78
N ASN A 200 -10.72 11.53 13.04
CA ASN A 200 -11.51 12.20 12.00
C ASN A 200 -11.86 11.24 10.85
N ALA A 201 -10.94 10.36 10.46
CA ALA A 201 -11.21 9.35 9.44
C ALA A 201 -12.42 8.49 9.83
N PHE A 202 -12.54 8.06 11.08
CA PHE A 202 -13.67 7.26 11.54
C PHE A 202 -14.94 8.07 11.82
N LYS A 203 -14.82 9.29 12.36
CA LYS A 203 -15.96 10.19 12.61
C LYS A 203 -16.62 10.66 11.31
N VAL A 204 -15.83 11.25 10.41
CA VAL A 204 -16.33 11.92 9.19
C VAL A 204 -16.92 10.93 8.21
N SER A 205 -16.26 9.79 8.01
CA SER A 205 -16.80 8.76 7.11
C SER A 205 -17.91 7.92 7.77
N GLY A 206 -18.18 8.10 9.07
CA GLY A 206 -19.30 7.51 9.79
C GLY A 206 -19.33 5.97 9.77
N SER A 207 -20.52 5.37 9.82
CA SER A 207 -20.65 3.92 9.65
C SER A 207 -20.39 3.51 8.20
N PHE A 208 -19.40 2.64 7.98
CA PHE A 208 -19.16 1.94 6.70
C PHE A 208 -19.45 0.44 6.85
N PRO A 209 -20.73 0.01 6.86
CA PRO A 209 -21.08 -1.40 6.93
C PRO A 209 -20.62 -2.14 5.67
N ARG A 210 -20.15 -3.38 5.83
CA ARG A 210 -19.79 -4.24 4.68
C ARG A 210 -20.96 -4.44 3.72
N ALA A 211 -22.19 -4.50 4.23
CA ALA A 211 -23.41 -4.62 3.42
C ALA A 211 -23.63 -3.41 2.50
N ARG A 212 -23.47 -2.18 3.00
CA ARG A 212 -23.59 -0.95 2.21
C ARG A 212 -22.51 -0.91 1.11
N LEU A 213 -21.28 -1.28 1.46
CA LEU A 213 -20.17 -1.35 0.49
C LEU A 213 -20.41 -2.41 -0.60
N ALA A 214 -20.99 -3.56 -0.26
CA ALA A 214 -21.34 -4.58 -1.25
C ALA A 214 -22.38 -4.05 -2.23
N LYS A 215 -23.46 -3.43 -1.72
CA LYS A 215 -24.51 -2.82 -2.54
C LYS A 215 -23.95 -1.76 -3.51
N LEU A 216 -23.17 -0.79 -3.02
CA LEU A 216 -22.56 0.25 -3.85
C LEU A 216 -21.61 -0.32 -4.92
N ARG A 217 -20.90 -1.40 -4.60
CA ARG A 217 -20.02 -2.07 -5.57
C ARG A 217 -20.82 -2.77 -6.67
N ASP A 218 -21.97 -3.34 -6.34
CA ASP A 218 -22.81 -4.02 -7.31
C ASP A 218 -23.53 -3.02 -8.21
N GLU A 219 -24.03 -1.90 -7.66
CA GLU A 219 -24.58 -0.78 -8.43
C GLU A 219 -23.54 -0.24 -9.45
N CYS A 220 -22.33 0.08 -8.99
CA CYS A 220 -21.26 0.57 -9.86
C CYS A 220 -20.84 -0.45 -10.95
N LYS A 221 -20.86 -1.77 -10.64
CA LYS A 221 -20.59 -2.81 -11.65
C LYS A 221 -21.66 -2.82 -12.74
N GLU A 222 -22.93 -2.65 -12.39
CA GLU A 222 -24.02 -2.63 -13.36
C GLU A 222 -23.95 -1.39 -14.26
N GLU A 223 -23.63 -0.22 -13.70
CA GLU A 223 -23.40 1.00 -14.48
C GLU A 223 -22.28 0.84 -15.50
N VAL A 224 -21.11 0.35 -15.06
CA VAL A 224 -19.97 0.11 -15.96
C VAL A 224 -20.30 -0.93 -17.03
N ARG A 225 -21.09 -1.97 -16.69
CA ARG A 225 -21.57 -2.96 -17.68
C ARG A 225 -22.53 -2.35 -18.70
N ALA A 226 -23.37 -1.40 -18.28
CA ALA A 226 -24.29 -0.71 -19.16
C ALA A 226 -23.53 0.24 -20.13
N GLU A 227 -22.53 0.95 -19.64
CA GLU A 227 -21.66 1.80 -20.48
C GLU A 227 -20.86 1.00 -21.50
N MET A 228 -20.35 -0.18 -21.13
CA MET A 228 -19.60 -1.05 -22.06
C MET A 228 -20.46 -1.71 -23.15
N LYS A 229 -21.79 -1.61 -23.05
CA LYS A 229 -22.73 -2.11 -24.06
C LYS A 229 -23.21 -1.02 -25.03
N LYS A 230 -22.86 0.25 -24.79
CA LYS A 230 -23.00 1.36 -25.75
C LYS A 230 -21.78 1.42 -26.67
#